data_AF-A0A855ES33-F1
#
_entry.id   AF-A0A855ES33-F1
#
_cell.length_a   1.000
_cell.length_b   1.000
_cell.length_c   1.000
_cell.angle_alpha   90.00
_cell.angle_beta   90.00
_cell.angle_gamma   90.00
#
_symmetry.space_group_name_H-M   'P 1'
#
loop_
_entity.id
_entity.type
_entity.pdbx_description
1 polymer ?
#
loop_
_entity_poly.entity_id
_entity_poly.type
_entity_poly.pdbx_seq_one_letter_code
_entity_poly.pdbx_strand_id
1 'polypeptide(L)'
;MFGIFPEDKPVDVEGELVLPASIVIDDFSEIINIPLSYWNINDYKKSWLSSLESGLASKKHATLVVSMYEPDHTNFIFTWVLYFHGNRVFVQNEILFLDEHPDFTVDKINDFMEPRVTHNEDGMKISEWCTDLKSVLDFINSLND
;
A
#
# COMPACT_ATOMS: atom_id res chain seq x y z
N MET A 1 0.46 15.93 -3.43
CA MET A 1 0.19 15.39 -2.07
C MET A 1 0.09 13.89 -2.20
N PHE A 2 0.66 13.16 -1.25
CA PHE A 2 0.57 11.71 -1.20
C PHE A 2 0.14 11.28 0.20
N GLY A 3 -0.67 10.22 0.32
CA GLY A 3 -0.95 9.59 1.60
C GLY A 3 -2.24 8.77 1.61
N ILE A 4 -2.44 8.05 2.71
CA ILE A 4 -3.69 7.34 3.03
C ILE A 4 -4.29 8.01 4.26
N PHE A 5 -5.54 8.43 4.15
CA PHE A 5 -6.25 9.23 5.14
C PHE A 5 -7.49 8.50 5.63
N PRO A 6 -7.40 7.76 6.75
CA PRO A 6 -8.55 7.10 7.35
C PRO A 6 -9.53 8.11 7.95
N GLU A 7 -10.83 7.79 7.87
CA GLU A 7 -11.88 8.50 8.58
C GLU A 7 -11.84 8.20 10.09
N ASP A 8 -12.67 8.90 10.87
CA ASP A 8 -12.69 8.79 12.33
C ASP A 8 -13.36 7.52 12.85
N LYS A 9 -14.29 6.93 12.07
CA LYS A 9 -15.19 5.88 12.57
C LYS A 9 -15.22 4.68 11.64
N PRO A 10 -15.02 3.46 12.19
CA PRO A 10 -15.28 2.24 11.46
C PRO A 10 -16.76 2.13 11.10
N VAL A 11 -17.03 1.44 9.99
CA VAL A 11 -18.37 1.10 9.52
C VAL A 11 -18.44 -0.39 9.19
N ASP A 12 -19.64 -0.95 9.23
CA ASP A 12 -19.91 -2.29 8.72
C ASP A 12 -20.18 -2.21 7.21
N VAL A 13 -19.37 -2.93 6.42
CA VAL A 13 -19.56 -3.10 4.98
C VAL A 13 -19.69 -4.59 4.73
N GLU A 14 -20.88 -5.02 4.32
CA GLU A 14 -21.18 -6.42 4.00
C GLU A 14 -20.83 -7.43 5.12
N GLY A 15 -20.97 -7.02 6.39
CA GLY A 15 -20.68 -7.86 7.55
C GLY A 15 -19.21 -7.83 8.00
N GLU A 16 -18.38 -6.99 7.39
CA GLU A 16 -17.00 -6.75 7.80
C GLU A 16 -16.85 -5.35 8.41
N LEU A 17 -16.14 -5.28 9.55
CA LEU A 17 -15.77 -4.01 10.17
C LEU A 17 -14.55 -3.41 9.46
N VAL A 18 -14.76 -2.30 8.77
CA VAL A 18 -13.73 -1.59 8.00
C VAL A 18 -13.59 -0.14 8.48
N LEU A 19 -12.43 0.44 8.25
CA LEU A 19 -12.19 1.88 8.38
C LEU A 19 -12.14 2.50 6.97
N PRO A 20 -13.14 3.28 6.56
CA PRO A 20 -13.08 4.03 5.32
C PRO A 20 -11.85 4.93 5.31
N ALA A 21 -11.15 4.98 4.20
CA ALA A 21 -10.01 5.85 4.01
C ALA A 21 -9.97 6.35 2.56
N SER A 22 -9.26 7.44 2.34
CA SER A 22 -8.93 7.90 0.98
C SER A 22 -7.43 7.76 0.75
N ILE A 23 -7.04 7.07 -0.31
CA ILE A 23 -5.70 7.24 -0.86
C ILE A 23 -5.70 8.46 -1.77
N VAL A 24 -4.70 9.33 -1.61
CA VAL A 24 -4.53 10.53 -2.45
C VAL A 24 -3.16 10.49 -3.11
N ILE A 25 -3.14 10.68 -4.42
CA ILE A 25 -1.95 10.73 -5.27
C ILE A 25 -2.09 11.94 -6.19
N ASP A 26 -1.60 13.09 -5.73
CA ASP A 26 -1.79 14.40 -6.36
C ASP A 26 -3.27 14.72 -6.64
N ASP A 27 -3.67 14.73 -7.92
CA ASP A 27 -5.04 15.03 -8.36
C ASP A 27 -5.95 13.81 -8.37
N PHE A 28 -5.39 12.61 -8.17
CA PHE A 28 -6.14 11.37 -8.03
C PHE A 28 -6.47 11.07 -6.57
N SER A 29 -7.67 10.55 -6.34
CA SER A 29 -8.06 9.97 -5.07
C SER A 29 -9.01 8.80 -5.25
N GLU A 30 -8.89 7.80 -4.39
CA GLU A 30 -9.78 6.63 -4.37
C GLU A 30 -10.18 6.31 -2.92
N ILE A 31 -11.46 5.96 -2.73
CA ILE A 31 -11.96 5.48 -1.43
C ILE A 31 -11.60 4.00 -1.31
N ILE A 32 -10.99 3.65 -0.18
CA ILE A 32 -10.64 2.29 0.19
C ILE A 32 -11.28 1.95 1.54
N ASN A 33 -11.63 0.70 1.74
CA ASN A 33 -12.16 0.19 3.00
C ASN A 33 -11.08 -0.67 3.67
N ILE A 34 -10.45 -0.15 4.71
CA ILE A 34 -9.34 -0.84 5.40
C ILE A 34 -9.94 -1.82 6.42
N PRO A 35 -9.82 -3.14 6.24
CA PRO A 35 -10.38 -4.12 7.16
C PRO A 35 -9.67 -4.08 8.52
N LEU A 36 -10.46 -4.14 9.59
CA LEU A 36 -9.99 -4.06 10.98
C LEU A 36 -10.07 -5.40 11.73
N SER A 37 -10.33 -6.50 11.02
CA SER A 37 -10.53 -7.83 11.59
C SER A 37 -9.25 -8.43 12.18
N TYR A 38 -8.08 -8.12 11.59
CA TYR A 38 -6.78 -8.59 12.03
C TYR A 38 -5.87 -7.46 12.51
N TRP A 39 -5.70 -6.42 11.69
CA TRP A 39 -4.92 -5.23 12.06
C TRP A 39 -5.81 -4.08 12.50
N ASN A 40 -5.37 -3.36 13.53
CA ASN A 40 -5.91 -2.02 13.77
C ASN A 40 -5.16 -0.98 12.91
N ILE A 41 -5.68 0.24 12.84
CA ILE A 41 -5.08 1.28 11.99
C ILE A 41 -3.62 1.63 12.34
N ASN A 42 -3.20 1.46 13.59
CA ASN A 42 -1.81 1.70 13.97
C ASN A 42 -0.87 0.62 13.45
N ASP A 43 -1.34 -0.61 13.27
CA ASP A 43 -0.54 -1.70 12.68
C ASP A 43 -0.30 -1.40 11.19
N TYR A 44 -1.33 -0.96 10.46
CA TYR A 44 -1.19 -0.46 9.09
C TYR A 44 -0.19 0.69 9.00
N LYS A 45 -0.34 1.74 9.82
CA LYS A 45 0.59 2.88 9.83
C LYS A 45 2.04 2.47 10.10
N LYS A 46 2.28 1.54 11.04
CA LYS A 46 3.61 1.01 11.31
C LYS A 46 4.17 0.23 10.12
N SER A 47 3.35 -0.61 9.49
CA SER A 47 3.73 -1.34 8.27
C SER A 47 4.09 -0.39 7.14
N TRP A 48 3.26 0.63 6.89
CA TRP A 48 3.50 1.67 5.89
C TRP A 48 4.81 2.42 6.14
N LEU A 49 5.01 2.88 7.37
CA LEU A 49 6.23 3.60 7.75
C LEU A 49 7.47 2.73 7.50
N SER A 50 7.49 1.51 8.03
CA SER A 50 8.63 0.59 7.86
C SER A 50 8.90 0.27 6.39
N SER A 51 7.84 0.04 5.61
CA SER A 51 7.94 -0.23 4.18
C SER A 51 8.49 0.96 3.39
N LEU A 52 8.00 2.18 3.68
CA LEU A 52 8.45 3.42 3.06
C LEU A 52 9.92 3.72 3.37
N GLU A 53 10.33 3.58 4.63
CA GLU A 53 11.72 3.79 5.05
C GLU A 53 12.67 2.80 4.35
N SER A 54 12.31 1.52 4.32
CA SER A 54 13.09 0.48 3.63
C SER A 54 13.16 0.72 2.11
N GLY A 55 12.03 1.09 1.50
CA GLY A 55 11.95 1.38 0.07
C GLY A 55 12.78 2.60 -0.33
N LEU A 56 12.79 3.66 0.49
CA LEU A 56 13.62 4.84 0.28
C LEU A 56 15.11 4.54 0.46
N ALA A 57 15.48 3.77 1.48
CA ALA A 57 16.86 3.38 1.73
C ALA A 57 17.43 2.55 0.58
N SER A 58 16.63 1.62 0.05
CA SER A 58 17.01 0.77 -1.09
C SER A 58 16.87 1.48 -2.45
N LYS A 59 16.10 2.58 -2.53
CA LYS A 59 15.72 3.29 -3.76
C LYS A 59 15.03 2.38 -4.78
N LYS A 60 14.34 1.35 -4.32
CA LYS A 60 13.58 0.42 -5.16
C LYS A 60 12.10 0.76 -5.06
N HIS A 61 11.40 0.13 -4.13
CA HIS A 61 9.97 0.29 -3.96
C HIS A 61 9.53 0.10 -2.50
N ALA A 62 8.35 0.62 -2.20
CA ALA A 62 7.65 0.44 -0.94
C ALA A 62 6.22 -0.04 -1.22
N THR A 63 5.65 -0.80 -0.30
CA THR A 63 4.37 -1.49 -0.43
C THR A 63 3.46 -1.09 0.71
N LEU A 64 2.39 -0.36 0.40
CA LEU A 64 1.39 0.04 1.38
C LEU A 64 0.23 -0.96 1.34
N VAL A 65 0.22 -1.87 2.30
CA VAL A 65 -0.88 -2.83 2.49
C VAL A 65 -2.14 -2.08 2.90
N VAL A 66 -3.25 -2.27 2.19
CA VAL A 66 -4.53 -1.63 2.55
C VAL A 66 -5.61 -2.65 2.93
N SER A 67 -5.31 -3.94 2.85
CA SER A 67 -6.10 -5.01 3.44
C SER A 67 -5.20 -6.06 4.07
N MET A 68 -5.43 -6.41 5.33
CA MET A 68 -4.70 -7.47 6.00
C MET A 68 -5.61 -8.29 6.89
N TYR A 69 -5.32 -9.59 6.90
CA TYR A 69 -6.08 -10.65 7.54
C TYR A 69 -5.09 -11.65 8.15
N GLU A 70 -5.59 -12.70 8.80
CA GLU A 70 -4.72 -13.77 9.29
C GLU A 70 -4.00 -14.46 8.12
N PRO A 71 -2.65 -14.38 8.02
CA PRO A 71 -1.93 -14.77 6.81
C PRO A 71 -2.21 -16.21 6.35
N ASP A 72 -2.30 -17.16 7.29
CA ASP A 72 -2.55 -18.58 7.01
C ASP A 72 -3.96 -18.87 6.43
N HIS A 73 -4.84 -17.87 6.44
CA HIS A 73 -6.24 -17.97 5.99
C HIS A 73 -6.57 -16.96 4.90
N THR A 74 -5.56 -16.30 4.33
CA THR A 74 -5.73 -15.20 3.38
C THR A 74 -5.20 -15.59 2.03
N ASN A 75 -6.03 -15.48 0.99
CA ASN A 75 -5.61 -15.80 -0.38
C ASN A 75 -4.83 -14.65 -1.02
N PHE A 76 -5.26 -13.41 -0.79
CA PHE A 76 -4.62 -12.23 -1.36
C PHE A 76 -4.85 -10.99 -0.50
N ILE A 77 -4.02 -9.98 -0.72
CA ILE A 77 -4.17 -8.65 -0.13
C ILE A 77 -4.04 -7.56 -1.19
N PHE A 78 -4.75 -6.46 -1.00
CA PHE A 78 -4.63 -5.25 -1.80
C PHE A 78 -3.49 -4.37 -1.28
N THR A 79 -2.67 -3.88 -2.20
CA THR A 79 -1.53 -3.03 -1.91
C THR A 79 -1.46 -1.84 -2.87
N TRP A 80 -0.82 -0.78 -2.39
CA TRP A 80 -0.35 0.32 -3.23
C TRP A 80 1.17 0.32 -3.25
N VAL A 81 1.77 0.06 -4.41
CA VAL A 81 3.22 -0.06 -4.58
C VAL A 81 3.79 1.25 -5.11
N LEU A 82 4.78 1.79 -4.41
CA LEU A 82 5.50 3.00 -4.74
C LEU A 82 6.87 2.65 -5.30
N TYR A 83 7.11 2.99 -6.56
CA TYR A 83 8.38 2.79 -7.24
C TYR A 83 9.17 4.09 -7.32
N PHE A 84 10.34 4.13 -6.67
CA PHE A 84 11.17 5.33 -6.57
C PHE A 84 12.06 5.51 -7.81
N HIS A 85 11.96 6.66 -8.48
CA HIS A 85 12.78 6.99 -9.65
C HIS A 85 13.25 8.45 -9.59
N GLY A 86 14.40 8.68 -8.97
CA GLY A 86 14.91 10.03 -8.73
C GLY A 86 13.96 10.82 -7.83
N ASN A 87 13.45 11.95 -8.33
CA ASN A 87 12.49 12.79 -7.60
C ASN A 87 11.01 12.46 -7.91
N ARG A 88 10.76 11.41 -8.71
CA ARG A 88 9.41 10.94 -9.06
C ARG A 88 9.14 9.60 -8.39
N VAL A 89 7.89 9.39 -8.02
CA VAL A 89 7.42 8.12 -7.48
C VAL A 89 6.23 7.68 -8.30
N PHE A 90 6.32 6.50 -8.90
CA PHE A 90 5.21 5.88 -9.63
C PHE A 90 4.44 4.99 -8.67
N VAL A 91 3.13 5.04 -8.71
CA VAL A 91 2.27 4.33 -7.77
C VAL A 91 1.33 3.42 -8.56
N GLN A 92 1.28 2.13 -8.20
CA GLN A 92 0.38 1.15 -8.80
C GLN A 92 -0.48 0.51 -7.72
N ASN A 93 -1.72 0.16 -8.06
CA ASN A 93 -2.60 -0.65 -7.23
C ASN A 93 -2.39 -2.11 -7.65
N GLU A 94 -1.89 -2.95 -6.74
CA GLU A 94 -1.52 -4.32 -7.00
C GLU A 94 -2.20 -5.27 -6.01
N ILE A 95 -2.47 -6.49 -6.48
CA ILE A 95 -2.98 -7.57 -5.65
C ILE A 95 -1.82 -8.53 -5.41
N LEU A 96 -1.47 -8.73 -4.15
CA LEU A 96 -0.50 -9.74 -3.76
C LEU A 96 -1.23 -11.04 -3.43
N PHE A 97 -1.02 -12.07 -4.24
CA PHE A 97 -1.54 -13.42 -4.02
C PHE A 97 -0.62 -14.17 -3.04
N LEU A 98 -1.10 -14.41 -1.83
CA LEU A 98 -0.31 -14.99 -0.74
C LEU A 98 -0.13 -16.50 -0.88
N ASP A 99 -1.01 -17.18 -1.62
CA ASP A 99 -0.89 -18.61 -1.95
C ASP A 99 0.34 -18.91 -2.84
N GLU A 100 0.83 -17.92 -3.58
CA GLU A 100 2.08 -17.99 -4.35
C GLU A 100 3.33 -17.74 -3.47
N HIS A 101 3.15 -17.31 -2.21
CA HIS A 101 4.20 -16.93 -1.29
C HIS A 101 4.04 -17.60 0.08
N PRO A 102 4.33 -18.92 0.20
CA PRO A 102 4.18 -19.66 1.46
C PRO A 102 5.10 -19.16 2.59
N ASP A 103 6.17 -18.43 2.25
CA ASP A 103 7.09 -17.81 3.20
C ASP A 103 6.73 -16.33 3.48
N PHE A 104 5.50 -15.90 3.18
CA PHE A 104 5.05 -14.53 3.36
C PHE A 104 5.22 -14.07 4.80
N THR A 105 5.92 -12.95 4.98
CA THR A 105 5.95 -12.23 6.25
C THR A 105 5.79 -10.74 6.02
N VAL A 106 4.96 -10.12 6.85
CA VAL A 106 4.61 -8.70 6.75
C VAL A 106 5.83 -7.79 6.82
N ASP A 107 6.78 -8.13 7.68
CA ASP A 107 8.04 -7.40 7.90
C ASP A 107 8.92 -7.35 6.65
N LYS A 108 8.66 -8.21 5.67
CA LYS A 108 9.36 -8.27 4.39
C LYS A 108 8.45 -8.00 3.20
N ILE A 109 7.33 -7.31 3.39
CA ILE A 109 6.33 -7.07 2.34
C ILE A 109 6.93 -6.57 1.00
N ASN A 110 7.96 -5.72 1.06
CA ASN A 110 8.62 -5.20 -0.14
C ASN A 110 9.34 -6.27 -0.95
N ASP A 111 9.83 -7.35 -0.32
CA ASP A 111 10.54 -8.43 -1.00
C ASP A 111 9.61 -9.28 -1.87
N PHE A 112 8.29 -9.20 -1.64
CA PHE A 112 7.27 -9.92 -2.40
C PHE A 112 6.71 -9.12 -3.58
N MET A 113 7.13 -7.87 -3.77
CA MET A 113 6.73 -7.06 -4.92
C MET A 113 7.81 -7.07 -6.00
N GLU A 114 7.35 -7.29 -7.23
CA GLU A 114 8.21 -7.31 -8.40
C GLU A 114 8.60 -5.89 -8.85
N PRO A 115 9.69 -5.74 -9.63
CA PRO A 115 10.08 -4.46 -10.21
C PRO A 115 8.99 -3.87 -11.12
N ARG A 116 8.91 -2.54 -11.14
CA ARG A 116 7.93 -1.79 -11.95
C ARG A 116 7.89 -2.24 -13.41
N VAL A 117 6.73 -2.73 -13.81
CA VAL A 117 6.33 -2.90 -15.21
C VAL A 117 5.18 -1.94 -15.54
N THR A 118 4.99 -1.61 -16.82
CA THR A 118 3.94 -0.66 -17.24
C THR A 118 2.85 -1.30 -18.10
N HIS A 119 3.11 -2.52 -18.55
CA HIS A 119 2.21 -3.32 -19.36
C HIS A 119 2.28 -4.75 -18.86
N ASN A 120 1.15 -5.46 -18.82
CA ASN A 120 1.09 -6.86 -18.47
C ASN A 120 1.48 -7.77 -19.65
N GLU A 121 1.40 -9.09 -19.46
CA GLU A 121 1.78 -10.09 -20.48
C GLU A 121 0.97 -9.99 -21.78
N ASP A 122 -0.27 -9.49 -21.69
CA ASP A 122 -1.14 -9.24 -22.85
C ASP A 122 -0.87 -7.89 -23.54
N GLY A 123 0.10 -7.12 -23.04
CA GLY A 123 0.41 -5.77 -23.54
C GLY A 123 -0.61 -4.70 -23.11
N MET A 124 -1.49 -5.00 -22.15
CA MET A 124 -2.41 -4.01 -21.58
C MET A 124 -1.70 -3.13 -20.57
N LYS A 125 -1.96 -1.82 -20.63
CA LYS A 125 -1.36 -0.83 -19.73
C LYS A 125 -1.86 -1.05 -18.29
N ILE A 126 -0.92 -1.07 -17.35
CA ILE A 126 -1.21 -1.14 -15.91
C ILE A 126 -1.64 0.24 -15.41
N SER A 127 -2.65 0.28 -14.54
CA SER A 127 -3.08 1.51 -13.85
C SER A 127 -1.94 2.05 -13.00
N GLU A 128 -1.51 3.27 -13.31
CA GLU A 128 -0.37 3.89 -12.66
C GLU A 128 -0.59 5.40 -12.53
N TRP A 129 -0.22 5.90 -11.35
CA TRP A 129 -0.20 7.31 -11.01
C TRP A 129 1.23 7.75 -10.70
N CYS A 130 1.44 9.06 -10.61
CA CYS A 130 2.74 9.62 -10.29
C CYS A 130 2.58 10.74 -9.28
N THR A 131 3.48 10.77 -8.30
CA THR A 131 3.66 11.89 -7.37
C THR A 131 5.14 12.27 -7.31
N ASP A 132 5.45 13.39 -6.68
CA ASP A 132 6.82 13.76 -6.36
C ASP A 132 7.31 13.11 -5.05
N LEU A 133 8.63 12.93 -4.94
CA LEU A 133 9.27 12.34 -3.75
C LEU A 133 9.03 13.14 -2.47
N LYS A 134 8.94 14.48 -2.55
CA LYS A 134 8.71 15.32 -1.37
C LYS A 134 7.33 15.05 -0.79
N SER A 135 6.29 14.89 -1.61
CA SER A 135 4.95 14.47 -1.15
C SER A 135 4.97 13.16 -0.37
N VAL A 136 5.81 12.19 -0.77
CA VAL A 136 5.97 10.91 -0.04
C VAL A 136 6.71 11.12 1.29
N LEU A 137 7.75 11.95 1.31
CA LEU A 137 8.47 12.29 2.55
C LEU A 137 7.57 13.04 3.54
N ASP A 138 6.73 13.94 3.06
CA ASP A 138 5.74 14.66 3.88
C ASP A 138 4.76 13.66 4.54
N PHE A 139 4.32 12.63 3.81
CA PHE A 139 3.49 11.55 4.36
C PHE A 139 4.21 10.73 5.43
N ILE A 140 5.47 10.33 5.18
CA ILE A 140 6.29 9.61 6.17
C ILE A 140 6.40 10.39 7.48
N ASN A 141 6.64 11.70 7.40
CA ASN A 141 6.71 12.54 8.60
C ASN A 141 5.37 12.53 9.36
N SER A 142 4.24 12.55 8.66
CA SER A 142 2.91 12.48 9.29
C SER A 142 2.57 11.13 9.94
N LEU A 143 3.32 10.05 9.62
CA LEU A 143 3.16 8.74 10.25
C LEU A 143 3.96 8.60 11.55
N ASN A 144 4.92 9.50 11.78
CA ASN A 144 5.76 9.54 12.98
C ASN A 144 5.17 10.39 14.11
N ASP A 145 4.13 11.17 13.82
CA ASP A 145 3.38 12.00 14.78
C ASP A 145 2.26 11.23 15.49
#